data_AF-A0A6M2AC88-F1
#
_entry.id   AF-A0A6M2AC88-F1
#
_cell.length_a   1.000
_cell.length_b   1.000
_cell.length_c   1.000
_cell.angle_alpha   90.00
_cell.angle_beta   90.00
_cell.angle_gamma   90.00
#
_symmetry.space_group_name_H-M   'P 1'
#
loop_
_entity.id
_entity.type
_entity.pdbx_description
1 polymer ?
#
loop_
_entity_poly.entity_id
_entity_poly.type
_entity_poly.pdbx_seq_one_letter_code
_entity_poly.pdbx_strand_id
1 'polypeptide(L)' 'MSTHALEKKIAYLEFVNDQLSSEIHYVDQLLRIIGFTNGLETIKSAAQEVLDEENLSE' A
#
# COMPACT_ATOMS: atom_id res chain seq x y z
N MET A 1 19.21 8.20 -23.12
CA MET A 1 18.03 7.32 -23.34
C MET A 1 17.13 8.01 -24.35
N SER A 2 16.58 7.29 -25.33
CA SER A 2 15.64 7.88 -26.30
C SER A 2 14.30 8.16 -25.63
N THR A 3 13.60 9.21 -26.07
CA THR A 3 12.28 9.62 -25.55
C THR A 3 11.26 8.48 -25.57
N HIS A 4 11.24 7.68 -26.63
CA HIS A 4 10.39 6.49 -26.75
C HIS A 4 10.66 5.41 -25.69
N ALA A 5 11.92 5.20 -25.29
CA ALA A 5 12.23 4.24 -24.23
C ALA A 5 11.69 4.71 -22.87
N LEU A 6 11.69 6.03 -22.64
CA LEU A 6 11.15 6.63 -21.43
C LEU A 6 9.62 6.56 -21.41
N GLU A 7 8.95 6.89 -22.51
CA GLU A 7 7.49 6.78 -22.66
C GLU A 7 7.01 5.35 -22.41
N LYS A 8 7.70 4.35 -22.97
CA LYS A 8 7.38 2.94 -22.73
C LYS A 8 7.55 2.54 -21.27
N LYS A 9 8.58 3.08 -20.60
CA LYS A 9 8.80 2.82 -19.17
C LYS A 9 7.73 3.49 -18.32
N ILE A 10 7.30 4.69 -18.68
CA ILE A 10 6.21 5.41 -18.00
C ILE A 10 4.91 4.61 -18.12
N ALA A 11 4.52 4.22 -19.33
CA ALA A 11 3.29 3.43 -19.54
C ALA A 11 3.29 2.11 -18.76
N TYR A 12 4.45 1.45 -18.65
CA TYR A 12 4.58 0.25 -17.81
C TYR A 12 4.41 0.57 -16.32
N LEU A 13 5.00 1.66 -15.84
CA LEU A 13 4.88 2.07 -14.44
C LEU A 13 3.45 2.51 -14.11
N GLU A 14 2.76 3.18 -15.02
CA GLU A 14 1.34 3.53 -14.89
C GLU A 14 0.48 2.28 -14.75
N PHE A 15 0.68 1.29 -15.64
CA PHE A 15 -0.02 0.02 -15.55
C PHE A 15 0.20 -0.68 -14.21
N VAL A 16 1.45 -0.77 -13.74
CA VAL A 16 1.76 -1.40 -12.45
C VAL A 16 1.13 -0.61 -11.30
N ASN A 17 1.18 0.72 -11.35
CA ASN A 17 0.61 1.56 -10.32
C ASN A 17 -0.92 1.42 -10.22
N ASP A 18 -1.60 1.33 -11.36
CA ASP A 18 -3.06 1.14 -11.41
C ASP A 18 -3.46 -0.20 -10.79
N GLN A 19 -2.70 -1.27 -11.07
CA GLN A 19 -2.93 -2.58 -10.47
C GLN A 19 -2.72 -2.54 -8.94
N LEU A 20 -1.58 -2.03 -8.49
CA LEU A 20 -1.26 -1.96 -7.06
C LEU A 20 -2.27 -1.10 -6.31
N SER A 21 -2.68 0.04 -6.88
CA SER A 21 -3.68 0.92 -6.28
C SER A 21 -5.05 0.23 -6.16
N SER A 22 -5.43 -0.55 -7.17
CA SER A 22 -6.67 -1.33 -7.14
C SER A 22 -6.64 -2.42 -6.06
N GLU A 23 -5.52 -3.14 -5.94
CA GLU A 23 -5.33 -4.17 -4.92
C GLU A 23 -5.35 -3.58 -3.50
N ILE A 24 -4.64 -2.47 -3.27
CA ILE A 24 -4.64 -1.76 -1.99
C ILE A 24 -6.05 -1.32 -1.62
N HIS A 25 -6.81 -0.76 -2.57
CA HIS A 25 -8.19 -0.35 -2.32
C HIS A 25 -9.09 -1.54 -1.95
N TYR A 26 -8.94 -2.66 -2.63
CA TYR A 26 -9.69 -3.88 -2.31
C TYR A 26 -9.39 -4.37 -0.89
N VAL A 27 -8.12 -4.39 -0.49
CA VAL A 27 -7.73 -4.74 0.88
C VAL A 27 -8.34 -3.76 1.89
N ASP A 28 -8.27 -2.45 1.65
CA ASP A 28 -8.88 -1.44 2.53
C ASP A 28 -10.38 -1.69 2.72
N GLN A 29 -11.10 -2.01 1.65
CA GLN A 29 -12.52 -2.34 1.70
C GLN A 29 -12.78 -3.60 2.54
N LEU A 30 -12.00 -4.66 2.36
CA LEU A 30 -12.10 -5.86 3.17
C LEU A 30 -11.89 -5.56 4.66
N LEU A 31 -10.90 -4.75 4.99
CA LEU A 31 -10.61 -4.35 6.37
C LEU A 31 -11.76 -3.56 7.01
N ARG A 32 -12.40 -2.67 6.25
CA ARG A 32 -13.60 -1.97 6.71
C ARG A 32 -14.78 -2.91 6.94
N ILE A 33 -14.96 -3.89 6.07
CA ILE A 33 -16.04 -4.89 6.20
C ILE A 33 -15.88 -5.73 7.47
N ILE A 34 -14.66 -6.13 7.82
CA ILE A 34 -14.39 -6.94 9.01
C ILE A 34 -14.39 -6.13 10.33
N GLY A 35 -14.57 -4.80 10.26
CA GLY A 35 -14.76 -3.94 11.43
C GLY A 35 -13.63 -2.97 11.75
N PHE A 36 -12.59 -2.86 10.91
CA PHE A 36 -11.59 -1.79 11.04
C PHE A 36 -12.12 -0.51 10.39
N THR A 37 -12.63 0.42 11.19
CA THR A 37 -13.35 1.63 10.71
C THR A 37 -12.55 2.48 9.71
N ASN A 38 -11.22 2.59 9.91
CA ASN A 38 -10.31 3.29 9.00
C ASN A 38 -9.49 2.34 8.12
N GLY A 39 -9.91 1.07 8.02
CA GLY A 39 -9.33 0.07 7.12
C GLY A 39 -7.83 -0.14 7.33
N LEU A 40 -7.05 0.08 6.27
CA LEU A 40 -5.60 -0.07 6.26
C LEU A 40 -4.89 0.87 7.23
N GLU A 41 -5.44 2.07 7.47
CA GLU A 41 -4.83 3.04 8.39
C GLU A 41 -4.78 2.49 9.81
N THR A 42 -5.88 1.89 10.28
CA THR A 42 -5.95 1.29 11.62
C THR A 42 -4.94 0.16 11.78
N ILE A 43 -4.80 -0.71 10.78
CA ILE A 43 -3.83 -1.81 10.81
C ILE A 43 -2.40 -1.30 10.77
N LYS A 44 -2.12 -0.25 9.97
CA LYS A 44 -0.79 0.33 9.91
C LYS A 44 -0.36 0.92 11.25
N SER A 45 -1.25 1.61 11.94
CA SER A 45 -0.98 2.13 13.29
C SER A 45 -0.72 1.00 14.28
N ALA A 46 -1.56 -0.03 14.31
CA ALA A 46 -1.37 -1.17 15.19
C ALA A 46 -0.05 -1.91 14.91
N ALA A 47 0.31 -2.11 13.64
CA ALA A 47 1.58 -2.72 13.26
C ALA A 47 2.79 -1.86 13.67
N GLN A 48 2.69 -0.53 13.56
CA GLN A 48 3.73 0.38 13.99
C GLN A 48 3.92 0.31 15.51
N GLU A 49 2.83 0.29 16.29
CA GLU A 49 2.89 0.15 17.76
C GLU A 49 3.59 -1.15 18.17
N VAL A 50 3.28 -2.28 17.52
CA VAL A 50 3.94 -3.56 17.78
C VAL A 50 5.44 -3.51 17.46
N LEU A 51 5.82 -2.90 16.33
CA LEU A 51 7.23 -2.76 15.96
C LEU A 51 8.00 -1.83 16.89
N ASP A 52 7.35 -0.75 17.36
CA ASP A 52 7.95 0.19 18.29
C ASP A 52 8.15 -0.46 19.68
N GLU A 53 7.19 -1.29 20.12
CA GLU A 53 7.32 -2.12 21.34
C GLU A 53 8.46 -3.13 21.25
N GLU A 54 8.63 -3.80 20.10
CA GLU A 54 9.76 -4.71 19.87
C GLU A 54 11.11 -3.97 19.92
N ASN A 55 11.22 -2.79 19.30
CA ASN A 55 12.45 -2.00 19.29
C ASN A 55 12.79 -1.35 20.65
N LEU A 56 11.79 -1.10 21.51
CA LEU A 56 12.00 -0.60 22.89
C LEU A 56 12.45 -1.69 23.87
N SER A 57 12.38 -2.96 23.46
CA SER A 57 12.73 -4.12 24.28
C SER A 57 14.16 -4.65 24.08
N GLU A 58 14.95 -4.03 23.19
CA GLU A 58 16.40 -4.22 23.01
C GLU A 58 17.23 -3.13 23.71
#